data_AF-A0A6V8E7L2-F1
#
_entry.id   AF-A0A6V8E7L2-F1
#
_cell.length_a   1.000
_cell.length_b   1.000
_cell.length_c   1.000
_cell.angle_alpha   90.00
_cell.angle_beta   90.00
_cell.angle_gamma   90.00
#
_symmetry.space_group_name_H-M   'P 1'
#
loop_
_entity.id
_entity.type
_entity.pdbx_description
1 polymer ?
#
loop_
_entity_poly.entity_id
_entity_poly.type
_entity_poly.pdbx_seq_one_letter_code
_entity_poly.pdbx_strand_id
1 'polypeptide(L)'
;MTDVNVLIQQFFVHERSRKRRSLVVLWSTVVLVDVFAVGAYFGGMGVERIAAFLAVPVLASFALLWRSMNREKSFQTRLAHVLDAVEFGWEELHGLDLNAEEAERLHEAFTAIAAGRSATNETELQTRGGDEKGPAFDRKDAIIDPNRGRVDPNLHEDEYLGLEGELRVSERLVEEANQQYAEHAQRQWEVAEARDLDNIEAGVKRLGDLVASGWFEQNAKDGALSELMESHEDPGSE
;
A
#
# COMPACT_ATOMS: atom_id res chain seq x y z
N MET A 1 -2.83 -18.35 12.03
CA MET A 1 -3.46 -17.05 12.35
C MET A 1 -2.35 -16.13 12.79
N THR A 2 -2.07 -15.10 12.01
CA THR A 2 -1.12 -14.04 12.37
C THR A 2 -1.70 -13.22 13.54
N ASP A 3 -0.86 -12.60 14.35
CA ASP A 3 -1.27 -11.73 15.47
C ASP A 3 -2.24 -10.63 15.01
N VAL A 4 -2.00 -10.14 13.79
CA VAL A 4 -2.82 -9.20 13.02
C VAL A 4 -4.28 -9.65 12.88
N ASN A 5 -4.52 -10.90 12.45
CA ASN A 5 -5.88 -11.40 12.23
C ASN A 5 -6.67 -11.46 13.53
N VAL A 6 -6.01 -11.81 14.64
CA VAL A 6 -6.61 -11.85 15.97
C VAL A 6 -7.00 -10.46 16.43
N LEU A 7 -6.13 -9.45 16.22
CA LEU A 7 -6.39 -8.07 16.60
C LEU A 7 -7.61 -7.49 15.87
N ILE A 8 -7.70 -7.71 14.56
CA ILE A 8 -8.81 -7.23 13.73
C ILE A 8 -10.11 -7.93 14.13
N GLN A 9 -10.10 -9.26 14.31
CA GLN A 9 -11.28 -9.98 14.80
C GLN A 9 -11.72 -9.49 16.17
N GLN A 10 -10.79 -9.25 17.10
CA GLN A 10 -11.10 -8.71 18.41
C GLN A 10 -11.74 -7.31 18.32
N PHE A 11 -11.28 -6.45 17.41
CA PHE A 11 -11.88 -5.15 17.16
C PHE A 11 -13.37 -5.26 16.76
N PHE A 12 -13.69 -6.12 15.78
CA PHE A 12 -15.07 -6.32 15.34
C PHE A 12 -15.94 -7.00 16.41
N VAL A 13 -15.40 -7.98 17.14
CA VAL A 13 -16.10 -8.61 18.28
C VAL A 13 -16.41 -7.57 19.35
N HIS A 14 -15.45 -6.69 19.67
CA HIS A 14 -15.64 -5.63 20.65
C HIS A 14 -16.73 -4.65 20.19
N GLU A 15 -16.69 -4.21 18.94
CA GLU A 15 -17.69 -3.27 18.39
C GLU A 15 -19.09 -3.88 18.34
N ARG A 16 -19.21 -5.15 17.92
CA ARG A 16 -20.48 -5.90 17.92
C ARG A 16 -21.06 -6.02 19.32
N SER A 17 -20.23 -6.36 20.31
CA SER A 17 -20.64 -6.45 21.72
C SER A 17 -21.13 -5.10 22.26
N ARG A 18 -20.48 -4.00 21.86
CA ARG A 18 -20.83 -2.65 22.27
C ARG A 18 -22.16 -2.21 21.67
N LYS A 19 -22.39 -2.47 20.38
CA LYS A 19 -23.66 -2.20 19.70
C LYS A 19 -24.81 -2.98 20.36
N ARG A 20 -24.60 -4.27 20.62
CA ARG A 20 -25.58 -5.12 21.32
C ARG A 20 -25.90 -4.61 22.72
N ARG A 21 -24.89 -4.24 23.52
CA ARG A 21 -25.10 -3.65 24.85
C ARG A 21 -25.91 -2.35 24.77
N SER A 22 -25.61 -1.45 23.83
CA SER A 22 -26.40 -0.22 23.69
C SER A 22 -27.85 -0.47 23.29
N LEU A 23 -28.10 -1.46 22.42
CA LEU A 23 -29.47 -1.84 22.06
C LEU A 23 -30.23 -2.44 23.25
N VAL A 24 -29.60 -3.34 24.02
CA VAL A 24 -30.22 -3.92 25.21
C VAL A 24 -30.56 -2.84 26.24
N VAL A 25 -29.64 -1.88 26.47
CA VAL A 25 -29.91 -0.74 27.36
C VAL A 25 -31.09 0.08 26.85
N LEU A 26 -31.11 0.43 25.56
CA LEU A 26 -32.20 1.20 24.96
C LEU A 26 -33.56 0.49 25.11
N TRP A 27 -33.64 -0.80 24.74
CA TRP A 27 -34.88 -1.57 24.89
C TRP A 27 -35.30 -1.74 26.35
N SER A 28 -34.35 -1.95 27.26
CA SER A 28 -34.65 -2.04 28.70
C SER A 28 -35.24 -0.73 29.25
N THR A 29 -34.72 0.42 28.80
CA THR A 29 -35.26 1.73 29.20
C THR A 29 -36.66 1.97 28.65
N VAL A 30 -36.93 1.58 27.40
CA VAL A 30 -38.27 1.70 26.80
C VAL A 30 -39.28 0.86 27.57
N VAL A 31 -38.96 -0.41 27.84
CA VAL A 31 -39.85 -1.31 28.60
C VAL A 31 -40.11 -0.76 30.02
N LEU A 32 -39.09 -0.23 30.70
CA LEU A 32 -39.26 0.37 32.03
C LEU A 32 -40.18 1.59 32.01
N VAL A 33 -40.04 2.44 30.99
CA VAL A 33 -40.88 3.63 30.80
C VAL A 33 -42.33 3.24 30.51
N ASP A 34 -42.55 2.22 29.67
CA ASP A 34 -43.90 1.73 29.35
C ASP A 34 -44.59 1.15 30.59
N VAL A 35 -43.89 0.34 31.39
CA VAL A 35 -44.41 -0.21 32.66
C VAL A 35 -44.77 0.92 33.63
N PHE A 36 -43.92 1.95 33.73
CA PHE A 36 -44.20 3.12 34.57
C PHE A 36 -45.44 3.89 34.09
N ALA A 37 -45.57 4.13 32.79
CA ALA A 37 -46.70 4.86 32.21
C ALA A 37 -48.03 4.13 32.47
N VAL A 38 -48.05 2.80 32.28
CA VAL A 38 -49.23 1.96 32.57
C VAL A 38 -49.56 1.99 34.06
N GLY A 39 -48.58 1.84 34.94
CA GLY A 39 -48.79 1.90 36.39
C GLY A 39 -49.30 3.26 36.87
N ALA A 40 -48.78 4.36 36.32
CA ALA A 40 -49.21 5.72 36.64
C ALA A 40 -50.64 6.01 36.15
N TYR A 41 -51.03 5.46 35.00
CA TYR A 41 -52.39 5.56 34.48
C TYR A 41 -53.40 4.85 35.40
N PHE A 42 -53.12 3.61 35.81
CA PHE A 42 -53.98 2.88 36.76
C PHE A 42 -53.97 3.50 38.17
N GLY A 43 -52.90 4.19 38.56
CA GLY A 43 -52.80 4.94 39.81
C GLY A 43 -53.60 6.25 39.86
N GLY A 44 -54.32 6.60 38.79
CA GLY A 44 -55.13 7.83 38.72
C GLY A 44 -54.30 9.12 38.61
N MET A 45 -53.04 9.01 38.17
CA MET A 45 -52.19 10.19 37.97
C MET A 45 -52.70 11.02 36.79
N GLY A 46 -52.79 12.34 36.97
CA GLY A 46 -53.22 13.25 35.90
C GLY A 46 -52.31 13.14 34.66
N VAL A 47 -52.92 13.12 33.48
CA VAL A 47 -52.26 12.89 32.17
C VAL A 47 -51.11 13.86 31.94
N GLU A 48 -51.23 15.11 32.40
CA GLU A 48 -50.18 16.15 32.35
C GLU A 48 -48.87 15.70 33.02
N ARG A 49 -48.94 15.02 34.17
CA ARG A 49 -47.75 14.57 34.90
C ARG A 49 -47.10 13.39 34.18
N ILE A 50 -47.91 12.48 33.63
CA ILE A 50 -47.42 11.33 32.85
C ILE A 50 -46.70 11.83 31.59
N ALA A 51 -47.27 12.81 30.89
CA ALA A 51 -46.66 13.43 29.71
C ALA A 51 -45.32 14.11 30.04
N ALA A 52 -45.22 14.83 31.16
CA ALA A 52 -43.97 15.44 31.61
C ALA A 52 -42.87 14.39 31.90
N PHE A 53 -43.23 13.25 32.50
CA PHE A 53 -42.29 12.15 32.74
C PHE A 53 -41.82 11.46 31.44
N LEU A 54 -42.68 11.35 30.43
CA LEU A 54 -42.34 10.76 29.13
C LEU A 54 -41.42 11.64 28.27
N ALA A 55 -41.39 12.96 28.49
CA ALA A 55 -40.53 13.86 27.73
C ALA A 55 -39.03 13.55 27.93
N VAL A 56 -38.63 13.17 29.15
CA VAL A 56 -37.22 12.87 29.50
C VAL A 56 -36.66 11.65 28.74
N PRO A 57 -37.30 10.47 28.73
CA PRO A 57 -36.79 9.32 27.98
C PRO A 57 -36.87 9.51 26.47
N VAL A 58 -37.82 10.30 25.96
CA VAL A 58 -37.89 10.65 24.52
C VAL A 58 -36.66 11.48 24.13
N LEU A 59 -36.32 12.52 24.89
CA LEU A 59 -35.12 13.32 24.66
C LEU A 59 -33.83 12.49 24.82
N ALA A 60 -33.77 11.60 25.81
CA ALA A 60 -32.63 10.70 26.00
C ALA A 60 -32.46 9.72 24.82
N SER A 61 -33.57 9.18 24.30
CA SER A 61 -33.56 8.30 23.13
C SER A 61 -33.09 9.04 21.88
N PHE A 62 -33.56 10.27 21.67
CA PHE A 62 -33.10 11.13 20.58
C PHE A 62 -31.59 11.42 20.69
N ALA A 63 -31.10 11.75 21.88
CA ALA A 63 -29.67 11.98 22.12
C ALA A 63 -28.82 10.72 21.87
N LEU A 64 -29.31 9.53 22.23
CA LEU A 64 -28.65 8.26 21.94
C LEU A 64 -28.60 7.96 20.43
N LEU A 65 -29.67 8.28 19.70
CA LEU A 65 -29.77 8.10 18.26
C LEU A 65 -28.83 9.06 17.53
N TRP A 66 -28.80 10.33 17.94
CA TRP A 66 -27.83 11.31 17.45
C TRP A 66 -26.38 10.87 17.70
N ARG A 67 -26.09 10.38 18.91
CA ARG A 67 -24.78 9.83 19.24
C ARG A 67 -24.46 8.60 18.41
N SER A 68 -25.44 7.76 18.08
CA SER A 68 -25.27 6.59 17.21
C SER A 68 -24.85 6.99 15.79
N MET A 69 -25.48 8.01 15.21
CA MET A 69 -25.11 8.50 13.87
C MET A 69 -23.67 9.04 13.85
N ASN A 70 -23.26 9.76 14.90
CA ASN A 70 -21.88 10.22 15.01
C ASN A 70 -20.87 9.10 15.31
N ARG A 71 -21.31 7.90 15.70
CA ARG A 71 -20.41 6.77 15.95
C ARG A 71 -19.92 6.12 14.67
N GLU A 72 -20.69 6.12 13.59
CA GLU A 72 -20.25 5.51 12.32
C GLU A 72 -19.00 6.21 11.77
N LYS A 73 -18.98 7.55 11.83
CA LYS A 73 -17.80 8.34 11.52
C LYS A 73 -16.61 7.96 12.41
N SER A 74 -16.84 7.80 13.71
CA SER A 74 -15.79 7.38 14.64
C SER A 74 -15.32 5.94 14.42
N PHE A 75 -16.18 5.06 13.89
CA PHE A 75 -15.84 3.69 13.58
C PHE A 75 -14.84 3.65 12.43
N GLN A 76 -15.13 4.33 11.32
CA GLN A 76 -14.23 4.40 10.17
C GLN A 76 -12.85 4.95 10.56
N THR A 77 -12.79 6.04 11.34
CA THR A 77 -11.52 6.61 11.80
C THR A 77 -10.72 5.65 12.67
N ARG A 78 -11.36 4.91 13.58
CA ARG A 78 -10.68 3.94 14.44
C ARG A 78 -10.23 2.71 13.67
N LEU A 79 -11.06 2.20 12.76
CA LEU A 79 -10.72 1.07 11.91
C LEU A 79 -9.52 1.44 11.02
N ALA A 80 -9.50 2.67 10.47
CA ALA A 80 -8.36 3.17 9.72
C ALA A 80 -7.09 3.23 10.55
N HIS A 81 -7.15 3.76 11.78
CA HIS A 81 -5.99 3.75 12.68
C HIS A 81 -5.48 2.34 13.02
N VAL A 82 -6.37 1.37 13.17
CA VAL A 82 -5.98 -0.04 13.43
C VAL A 82 -5.33 -0.64 12.19
N LEU A 83 -5.91 -0.43 11.00
CA LEU A 83 -5.33 -0.85 9.73
C LEU A 83 -4.00 -0.15 9.42
N ASP A 84 -3.80 1.07 9.94
CA ASP A 84 -2.56 1.82 9.78
C ASP A 84 -1.45 1.31 10.69
N ALA A 85 -1.78 1.07 11.97
CA ALA A 85 -0.84 0.54 12.96
C ALA A 85 -0.42 -0.92 12.72
N VAL A 86 -1.09 -1.61 11.81
CA VAL A 86 -0.92 -3.03 11.55
C VAL A 86 -0.47 -3.20 10.10
N GLU A 87 0.58 -3.97 9.86
CA GLU A 87 1.02 -4.37 8.50
C GLU A 87 -0.01 -5.35 7.89
N PHE A 88 -1.19 -4.84 7.55
CA PHE A 88 -2.29 -5.61 7.00
C PHE A 88 -2.21 -5.64 5.47
N GLY A 89 -2.20 -6.85 4.89
CA GLY A 89 -2.12 -7.08 3.45
C GLY A 89 -3.38 -7.70 2.86
N TRP A 90 -3.36 -7.89 1.53
CA TRP A 90 -4.45 -8.51 0.77
C TRP A 90 -4.65 -9.99 1.10
N GLU A 91 -3.60 -10.69 1.56
CA GLU A 91 -3.66 -12.11 1.92
C GLU A 91 -4.39 -12.33 3.26
N GLU A 92 -4.14 -11.46 4.23
CA GLU A 92 -4.77 -11.47 5.55
C GLU A 92 -6.27 -11.16 5.50
N LEU A 93 -6.71 -10.44 4.46
CA LEU A 93 -8.10 -10.07 4.22
C LEU A 93 -9.05 -11.28 4.17
N HIS A 94 -8.60 -12.37 3.56
CA HIS A 94 -9.45 -13.54 3.28
C HIS A 94 -9.51 -14.55 4.45
N GLY A 95 -8.64 -14.42 5.46
CA GLY A 95 -8.55 -15.33 6.60
C GLY A 95 -9.40 -14.94 7.81
N LEU A 96 -10.24 -13.90 7.70
CA LEU A 96 -10.99 -13.33 8.81
C LEU A 96 -12.41 -13.91 8.90
N ASP A 97 -12.81 -14.39 10.08
CA ASP A 97 -14.19 -14.82 10.36
C ASP A 97 -15.08 -13.59 10.64
N LEU A 98 -15.48 -12.92 9.57
CA LEU A 98 -16.31 -11.70 9.60
C LEU A 98 -17.66 -11.94 8.93
N ASN A 99 -18.67 -11.18 9.37
CA ASN A 99 -19.95 -11.15 8.65
C ASN A 99 -19.79 -10.42 7.29
N ALA A 100 -20.65 -10.68 6.32
CA ALA A 100 -20.57 -10.09 4.97
C ALA A 100 -20.48 -8.55 5.00
N GLU A 101 -21.29 -7.90 5.83
CA GLU A 101 -21.29 -6.43 6.00
C GLU A 101 -19.99 -5.92 6.67
N GLU A 102 -19.40 -6.70 7.58
CA GLU A 102 -18.16 -6.33 8.26
C GLU A 102 -16.96 -6.49 7.32
N ALA A 103 -16.97 -7.55 6.50
CA ALA A 103 -15.97 -7.80 5.47
C ALA A 103 -16.00 -6.70 4.39
N GLU A 104 -17.19 -6.29 3.93
CA GLU A 104 -17.35 -5.19 2.98
C GLU A 104 -16.79 -3.87 3.53
N ARG A 105 -17.11 -3.52 4.78
CA ARG A 105 -16.59 -2.31 5.43
C ARG A 105 -15.07 -2.33 5.62
N LEU A 106 -14.53 -3.50 5.97
CA LEU A 106 -13.08 -3.65 6.10
C LEU A 106 -12.41 -3.55 4.72
N HIS A 107 -13.02 -4.11 3.68
CA HIS A 107 -12.54 -3.98 2.31
C HIS A 107 -12.57 -2.52 1.82
N GLU A 108 -13.66 -1.79 2.05
CA GLU A 108 -13.77 -0.36 1.73
C GLU A 108 -12.72 0.49 2.49
N ALA A 109 -12.55 0.25 3.79
CA ALA A 109 -11.55 0.95 4.58
C ALA A 109 -10.13 0.63 4.10
N PHE A 110 -9.87 -0.63 3.77
CA PHE A 110 -8.58 -1.07 3.28
C PHE A 110 -8.27 -0.50 1.89
N THR A 111 -9.23 -0.48 0.96
CA THR A 111 -9.03 0.13 -0.37
C THR A 111 -8.82 1.64 -0.28
N ALA A 112 -9.54 2.33 0.60
CA ALA A 112 -9.35 3.77 0.84
C ALA A 112 -7.95 4.07 1.40
N ILE A 113 -7.46 3.24 2.33
CA ILE A 113 -6.11 3.37 2.89
C ILE A 113 -5.06 2.97 1.88
N ALA A 114 -5.25 1.88 1.13
CA ALA A 114 -4.31 1.45 0.09
C ALA A 114 -4.19 2.50 -1.02
N ALA A 115 -5.30 3.09 -1.45
CA ALA A 115 -5.30 4.21 -2.41
C ALA A 115 -4.61 5.46 -1.84
N GLY A 116 -4.73 5.71 -0.53
CA GLY A 116 -3.99 6.75 0.18
C GLY A 116 -2.50 6.43 0.38
N ARG A 117 -2.14 5.18 0.64
CA ARG A 117 -0.77 4.65 0.77
C ARG A 117 -0.04 4.60 -0.58
N SER A 118 -0.77 4.52 -1.69
CA SER A 118 -0.22 4.73 -3.03
C SER A 118 0.36 6.14 -3.20
N ALA A 119 -0.02 7.10 -2.34
CA ALA A 119 0.84 8.25 -2.06
C ALA A 119 1.88 7.80 -1.02
N THR A 120 3.01 7.37 -1.54
CA THR A 120 4.22 6.94 -0.82
C THR A 120 4.40 7.71 0.49
N ASN A 121 4.36 7.01 1.63
CA ASN A 121 4.88 7.55 2.88
C ASN A 121 6.39 7.69 2.71
N GLU A 122 6.85 8.85 2.22
CA GLU A 122 8.28 9.15 1.99
C GLU A 122 9.13 8.86 3.23
N THR A 123 8.54 8.98 4.42
CA THR A 123 9.21 8.75 5.71
C THR A 123 9.39 7.28 6.07
N GLU A 124 8.57 6.35 5.58
CA GLU A 124 8.70 4.90 5.86
C GLU A 124 9.47 4.13 4.78
N LEU A 125 9.54 4.66 3.55
CA LEU A 125 10.39 4.10 2.48
C LEU A 125 11.89 4.36 2.69
N GLN A 126 12.27 5.01 3.80
CA GLN A 126 13.62 5.51 4.01
C GLN A 126 14.52 4.62 4.85
N THR A 127 14.02 3.58 5.52
CA THR A 127 14.90 2.64 6.22
C THR A 127 15.03 1.37 5.41
N ARG A 128 16.21 1.15 4.81
CA ARG A 128 16.59 -0.17 4.27
C ARG A 128 16.50 -1.19 5.40
N GLY A 129 15.83 -2.30 5.18
CA GLY A 129 15.48 -3.24 6.24
C GLY A 129 16.72 -3.77 6.98
N GLY A 130 16.88 -3.40 8.25
CA GLY A 130 18.00 -3.84 9.10
C GLY A 130 19.17 -2.85 9.19
N ASP A 131 19.18 -1.78 8.39
CA ASP A 131 20.22 -0.75 8.46
C ASP A 131 20.03 0.18 9.67
N GLU A 132 20.84 0.00 10.72
CA GLU A 132 20.85 0.85 11.92
C GLU A 132 21.27 2.30 11.63
N LYS A 133 22.03 2.54 10.55
CA LYS A 133 22.51 3.89 10.18
C LYS A 133 21.43 4.67 9.43
N GLY A 134 20.44 3.97 8.88
CA GLY A 134 19.39 4.56 8.06
C GLY A 134 19.95 5.11 6.73
N PRO A 135 19.10 5.81 5.96
CA PRO A 135 19.48 6.27 4.63
C PRO A 135 20.64 7.25 4.74
N ALA A 136 21.62 7.12 3.85
CA ALA A 136 22.72 8.05 3.74
C ALA A 136 22.20 9.39 3.21
N PHE A 137 21.76 10.27 4.11
CA PHE A 137 21.46 11.65 3.75
C PHE A 137 22.76 12.34 3.37
N ASP A 138 22.82 12.83 2.13
CA ASP A 138 23.94 13.65 1.71
C ASP A 138 24.06 14.87 2.63
N ARG A 139 25.30 15.19 3.02
CA ARG A 139 25.53 16.37 3.85
C ARG A 139 25.38 17.57 2.93
N LYS A 140 24.53 18.53 3.30
CA LYS A 140 24.33 19.78 2.54
C LYS A 140 25.61 20.61 2.37
N ASP A 141 26.66 20.23 3.11
CA ASP A 141 27.94 20.91 3.20
C ASP A 141 29.02 20.15 2.41
N ALA A 142 28.66 19.55 1.27
CA ALA A 142 29.61 18.86 0.41
C ALA A 142 30.63 19.88 -0.16
N ILE A 143 31.67 20.15 0.62
CA ILE A 143 32.90 20.75 0.13
C ILE A 143 33.45 19.71 -0.87
N ILE A 144 33.20 19.94 -2.16
CA ILE A 144 33.76 19.15 -3.23
C ILE A 144 35.27 19.38 -3.17
N ASP A 145 35.99 18.46 -2.54
CA ASP A 145 37.44 18.48 -2.49
C ASP A 145 37.97 18.04 -3.86
N PRO A 146 38.57 18.96 -4.65
CA PRO A 146 39.09 18.64 -5.98
C PRO A 146 40.30 17.70 -5.92
N ASN A 147 40.89 17.47 -4.74
CA ASN A 147 41.97 16.50 -4.54
C ASN A 147 41.47 15.13 -4.08
N ARG A 148 40.15 14.96 -3.88
CA ARG A 148 39.59 13.66 -3.50
C ARG A 148 39.71 12.70 -4.67
N GLY A 149 40.48 11.64 -4.48
CA GLY A 149 40.62 10.58 -5.48
C GLY A 149 39.28 9.89 -5.75
N ARG A 150 39.13 9.36 -6.98
CA ARG A 150 37.99 8.51 -7.33
C ARG A 150 37.93 7.33 -6.36
N VAL A 151 36.80 7.18 -5.68
CA VAL A 151 36.51 5.99 -4.87
C VAL A 151 35.85 4.99 -5.81
N ASP A 152 36.37 3.78 -5.87
CA ASP A 152 35.77 2.70 -6.65
C ASP A 152 34.57 2.12 -5.87
N PRO A 153 33.34 2.14 -6.44
CA PRO A 153 32.17 1.58 -5.77
C PRO A 153 32.33 0.11 -5.41
N ASN A 154 33.07 -0.66 -6.21
CA ASN A 154 33.24 -2.10 -6.02
C ASN A 154 34.03 -2.43 -4.74
N LEU A 155 34.83 -1.47 -4.21
CA LEU A 155 35.57 -1.66 -2.96
C LEU A 155 34.67 -1.67 -1.72
N HIS A 156 33.42 -1.22 -1.84
CA HIS A 156 32.48 -1.07 -0.74
C HIS A 156 31.28 -2.01 -0.84
N GLU A 157 31.24 -2.96 -1.78
CA GLU A 157 30.13 -3.91 -1.93
C GLU A 157 29.87 -4.70 -0.64
N ASP A 158 30.93 -5.11 0.05
CA ASP A 158 30.85 -5.86 1.30
C ASP A 158 30.18 -5.07 2.43
N GLU A 159 30.22 -3.73 2.38
CA GLU A 159 29.56 -2.87 3.39
C GLU A 159 28.04 -2.92 3.29
N TYR A 160 27.50 -3.36 2.15
CA TYR A 160 26.06 -3.46 1.92
C TYR A 160 25.49 -4.86 2.15
N LEU A 161 26.34 -5.87 2.37
CA LEU A 161 25.91 -7.25 2.61
C LEU A 161 25.12 -7.36 3.92
N GLY A 162 23.87 -7.82 3.82
CA GLY A 162 22.99 -8.03 4.98
C GLY A 162 22.38 -6.76 5.57
N LEU A 163 22.57 -5.61 4.92
CA LEU A 163 21.79 -4.39 5.21
C LEU A 163 20.38 -4.43 4.64
N GLU A 164 20.07 -5.43 3.81
CA GLU A 164 18.76 -5.69 3.26
C GLU A 164 18.15 -6.90 3.98
N GLY A 165 16.92 -6.74 4.47
CA GLY A 165 16.17 -7.81 5.11
C GLY A 165 15.69 -8.87 4.11
N GLU A 166 15.07 -9.94 4.61
CA GLU A 166 14.43 -10.92 3.73
C GLU A 166 13.33 -10.27 2.86
N LEU A 167 13.34 -10.57 1.56
CA LEU A 167 12.34 -10.08 0.62
C LEU A 167 10.92 -10.51 1.04
N ARG A 168 10.00 -9.56 1.06
CA ARG A 168 8.57 -9.83 1.30
C ARG A 168 8.02 -10.72 0.19
N VAL A 169 6.89 -11.39 0.42
CA VAL A 169 6.24 -12.26 -0.59
C VAL A 169 5.99 -11.49 -1.89
N SER A 170 5.49 -10.26 -1.80
CA SER A 170 5.25 -9.39 -2.96
C SER A 170 6.53 -9.01 -3.70
N GLU A 171 7.61 -8.74 -2.98
CA GLU A 171 8.91 -8.37 -3.55
C GLU A 171 9.58 -9.57 -4.22
N ARG A 172 9.42 -10.78 -3.65
CA ARG A 172 9.89 -12.03 -4.27
C ARG A 172 9.23 -12.30 -5.63
N LEU A 173 7.93 -12.02 -5.76
CA LEU A 173 7.23 -12.17 -7.04
C LEU A 173 7.75 -11.19 -8.09
N VAL A 174 8.04 -9.94 -7.68
CA VAL A 174 8.63 -8.94 -8.58
C VAL A 174 10.05 -9.34 -8.97
N GLU A 175 10.84 -9.82 -8.02
CA GLU A 175 12.21 -10.27 -8.27
C GLU A 175 12.26 -11.49 -9.19
N GLU A 176 11.36 -12.46 -9.00
CA GLU A 176 11.22 -13.60 -9.92
C GLU A 176 10.86 -13.14 -11.34
N ALA A 177 9.92 -12.18 -11.47
CA ALA A 177 9.57 -11.61 -12.76
C ALA A 177 10.77 -10.88 -13.40
N ASN A 178 11.52 -10.09 -12.62
CA ASN A 178 12.71 -9.40 -13.09
C ASN A 178 13.77 -10.38 -13.61
N GLN A 179 14.01 -11.47 -12.89
CA GLN A 179 14.94 -12.52 -13.30
C GLN A 179 14.51 -13.15 -14.62
N GLN A 180 13.22 -13.49 -14.77
CA GLN A 180 12.69 -14.01 -16.03
C GLN A 180 12.87 -13.00 -17.19
N TYR A 181 12.55 -11.72 -16.96
CA TYR A 181 12.75 -10.68 -17.97
C TYR A 181 14.23 -10.51 -18.34
N ALA A 182 15.13 -10.56 -17.36
CA ALA A 182 16.57 -10.48 -17.59
C ALA A 182 17.06 -11.65 -18.46
N GLU A 183 16.64 -12.88 -18.17
CA GLU A 183 16.98 -14.05 -18.99
C GLU A 183 16.41 -13.97 -20.41
N HIS A 184 15.18 -13.47 -20.56
CA HIS A 184 14.56 -13.27 -21.86
C HIS A 184 15.28 -12.18 -22.66
N ALA A 185 15.61 -11.06 -22.03
CA ALA A 185 16.36 -9.96 -22.64
C ALA A 185 17.77 -10.41 -23.05
N GLN A 186 18.47 -11.16 -22.18
CA GLN A 186 19.80 -11.70 -22.48
C GLN A 186 19.76 -12.64 -23.68
N ARG A 187 18.78 -13.54 -23.76
CA ARG A 187 18.60 -14.43 -24.92
C ARG A 187 18.31 -13.65 -26.20
N GLN A 188 17.45 -12.64 -26.13
CA GLN A 188 17.14 -11.80 -27.29
C GLN A 188 18.37 -11.00 -27.76
N TRP A 189 19.16 -10.49 -26.81
CA TRP A 189 20.42 -9.81 -27.08
C TRP A 189 21.41 -10.72 -27.79
N GLU A 190 21.63 -11.94 -27.28
CA GLU A 190 22.53 -12.91 -27.91
C GLU A 190 22.09 -13.31 -29.31
N VAL A 191 20.78 -13.46 -29.53
CA VAL A 191 20.22 -13.74 -30.86
C VAL A 191 20.41 -12.55 -31.81
N ALA A 192 20.25 -11.32 -31.31
CA ALA A 192 20.48 -10.12 -32.09
C ALA A 192 21.96 -9.98 -32.47
N GLU A 193 22.88 -10.14 -31.51
CA GLU A 193 24.32 -10.08 -31.76
C GLU A 193 24.78 -11.15 -32.76
N ALA A 194 24.25 -12.37 -32.66
CA ALA A 194 24.59 -13.45 -33.58
C ALA A 194 24.05 -13.26 -35.01
N ARG A 195 23.00 -12.44 -35.18
CA ARG A 195 22.40 -12.12 -36.48
C ARG A 195 22.93 -10.83 -37.08
N ASP A 196 23.69 -10.06 -36.32
CA ASP A 196 24.23 -8.79 -36.75
C ASP A 196 25.28 -9.00 -37.86
N LEU A 197 25.06 -8.35 -39.00
CA LEU A 197 25.93 -8.52 -40.18
C LEU A 197 27.35 -8.00 -39.89
N ASP A 198 27.46 -6.89 -39.17
CA ASP A 198 28.74 -6.25 -38.87
C ASP A 198 29.61 -7.16 -37.99
N ASN A 199 29.01 -7.78 -36.96
CA ASN A 199 29.66 -8.81 -36.15
C ASN A 199 30.12 -10.01 -37.00
N ILE A 200 29.29 -10.50 -37.93
CA ILE A 200 29.64 -11.63 -38.81
C ILE A 200 30.77 -11.27 -39.76
N GLU A 201 30.74 -10.07 -40.36
CA GLU A 201 31.76 -9.58 -41.29
C GLU A 201 33.11 -9.37 -40.61
N ALA A 202 33.10 -8.84 -39.38
CA ALA A 202 34.30 -8.71 -38.56
C ALA A 202 34.80 -10.04 -37.99
N GLY A 203 33.99 -11.11 -38.06
CA GLY A 203 34.30 -12.43 -37.48
C GLY A 203 34.24 -12.46 -35.95
N VAL A 204 33.47 -11.55 -35.35
CA VAL A 204 33.39 -11.34 -33.90
C VAL A 204 32.04 -11.82 -33.38
N LYS A 205 32.01 -12.34 -32.14
CA LYS A 205 30.78 -12.92 -31.54
C LYS A 205 29.96 -11.94 -30.70
N ARG A 206 30.58 -10.86 -30.22
CA ARG A 206 29.99 -9.88 -29.30
C ARG A 206 30.21 -8.49 -29.85
N LEU A 207 29.21 -7.62 -29.71
CA LEU A 207 29.29 -6.26 -30.25
C LEU A 207 30.34 -5.42 -29.52
N GLY A 208 30.60 -5.68 -28.24
CA GLY A 208 31.67 -5.01 -27.48
C GLY A 208 33.07 -5.24 -28.05
N ASP A 209 33.32 -6.44 -28.57
CA ASP A 209 34.60 -6.79 -29.20
C ASP A 209 34.73 -6.12 -30.58
N LEU A 210 33.61 -5.91 -31.30
CA LEU A 210 33.54 -5.16 -32.56
C LEU A 210 33.87 -3.67 -32.36
N VAL A 211 33.38 -3.09 -31.26
CA VAL A 211 33.73 -1.71 -30.87
C VAL A 211 35.22 -1.62 -30.52
N ALA A 212 35.74 -2.58 -29.75
CA ALA A 212 37.15 -2.60 -29.35
C ALA A 212 38.12 -2.82 -30.53
N SER A 213 37.69 -3.51 -31.60
CA SER A 213 38.52 -3.73 -32.78
C SER A 213 38.65 -2.50 -33.68
N GLY A 214 37.95 -1.39 -33.37
CA GLY A 214 37.98 -0.16 -34.17
C GLY A 214 37.30 -0.31 -35.53
N TRP A 215 36.39 -1.29 -35.68
CA TRP A 215 35.72 -1.59 -36.95
C TRP A 215 34.93 -0.39 -37.48
N PHE A 216 34.26 0.34 -36.58
CA PHE A 216 33.48 1.54 -36.92
C PHE A 216 34.34 2.71 -37.43
N GLU A 217 35.59 2.85 -36.98
CA GLU A 217 36.49 3.90 -37.48
C GLU A 217 36.96 3.60 -38.91
N GLN A 218 37.10 2.33 -39.26
CA GLN A 218 37.58 1.88 -40.57
C GLN A 218 36.46 1.78 -41.62
N ASN A 219 35.24 1.45 -41.18
CA ASN A 219 34.06 1.29 -42.03
C ASN A 219 33.08 2.47 -41.91
N ALA A 220 33.56 3.63 -41.45
CA ALA A 220 32.76 4.83 -41.32
C ALA A 220 32.22 5.26 -42.69
N LYS A 221 30.89 5.24 -42.85
CA LYS A 221 30.20 5.86 -43.99
C LYS A 221 29.89 7.32 -43.66
N ASP A 222 30.49 8.24 -44.40
CA ASP A 222 30.14 9.67 -44.29
C ASP A 222 28.66 9.86 -44.64
N GLY A 223 27.88 10.43 -43.71
CA GLY A 223 26.44 10.66 -43.90
C GLY A 223 25.51 9.50 -43.50
N ALA A 224 25.99 8.45 -42.83
CA ALA A 224 25.14 7.33 -42.36
C ALA A 224 24.00 7.79 -41.44
N LEU A 225 24.24 8.82 -40.61
CA LEU A 225 23.22 9.38 -39.74
C LEU A 225 22.09 10.07 -40.52
N SER A 226 22.43 10.82 -41.58
CA SER A 226 21.43 11.47 -42.44
C SER A 226 20.60 10.44 -43.22
N GLU A 227 21.21 9.36 -43.71
CA GLU A 227 20.50 8.28 -44.40
C GLU A 227 19.56 7.50 -43.45
N LEU A 228 19.99 7.28 -42.20
CA LEU A 228 19.15 6.67 -41.17
C LEU A 228 17.96 7.59 -40.80
N MET A 229 18.19 8.91 -40.71
CA MET A 229 17.12 9.87 -40.41
C MET A 229 16.12 10.01 -41.56
N GLU A 230 16.57 10.05 -42.82
CA GLU A 230 15.69 10.07 -44.01
C GLU A 230 14.87 8.78 -44.15
N SER A 231 15.46 7.61 -43.85
CA SER A 231 14.73 6.33 -43.92
C SER A 231 13.70 6.14 -42.79
N HIS A 232 13.80 6.89 -41.70
CA HIS A 232 12.86 6.84 -40.58
C HIS A 232 11.75 7.92 -40.65
N GLU A 233 11.89 8.92 -41.53
CA GLU A 233 10.91 10.00 -41.74
C GLU A 233 9.72 9.58 -42.62
N ASP A 234 9.70 8.35 -43.14
CA ASP A 234 8.56 7.81 -43.88
C ASP A 234 7.83 6.66 -43.16
N PRO A 235 6.94 7.00 -42.21
CA PRO A 235 5.77 6.18 -41.95
C PRO A 235 4.50 7.06 -41.97
N GLY A 236 3.95 7.32 -43.16
CA GLY A 236 2.50 7.58 -43.28
C GLY A 236 2.02 8.74 -44.18
N SER A 237 2.41 8.76 -45.46
CA SER A 237 1.57 9.34 -46.52
C SER A 237 1.05 8.27 -47.48
N GLU A 238 0.08 7.48 -46.99
CA GLU A 238 -1.18 7.05 -47.65
C GLU A 238 -1.88 5.92 -46.87
#